data_AF-A0A150FQ40-F1
#
_entry.id   AF-A0A150FQ40-F1
#
_cell.length_a   1.000
_cell.length_b   1.000
_cell.length_c   1.000
_cell.angle_alpha   90.00
_cell.angle_beta   90.00
_cell.angle_gamma   90.00
#
_symmetry.space_group_name_H-M   'P 1'
#
loop_
_entity.id
_entity.type
_entity.pdbx_description
1 polymer ?
#
loop_
_entity_poly.entity_id
_entity_poly.type
_entity_poly.pdbx_seq_one_letter_code
_entity_poly.pdbx_strand_id
1 'polypeptide(L)' 'MDTKYVIIRSDTKSISKPMSRNEAILKVKEYDKDGISAYIVSEDEGNRIMKSEFNIPKW' A
#
# COMPACT_ATOMS: atom_id res chain seq x y z
N MET A 1 -14.22 -4.58 14.80
CA MET A 1 -14.02 -3.69 13.63
C MET A 1 -12.96 -4.34 12.77
N ASP A 2 -13.31 -4.70 11.54
CA ASP A 2 -12.33 -5.22 10.57
C ASP A 2 -11.48 -4.08 10.03
N THR A 3 -10.23 -3.98 10.49
CA THR A 3 -9.25 -3.04 9.93
C THR A 3 -8.88 -3.47 8.52
N LYS A 4 -9.16 -2.61 7.55
CA LYS A 4 -8.75 -2.81 6.15
C LYS A 4 -7.45 -2.08 5.86
N TYR A 5 -6.73 -2.59 4.86
CA TYR A 5 -5.42 -2.10 4.45
C TYR A 5 -5.42 -1.84 2.95
N VAL A 6 -4.59 -0.91 2.52
CA VAL A 6 -4.30 -0.65 1.10
C VAL A 6 -2.80 -0.73 0.87
N ILE A 7 -2.43 -0.92 -0.38
CA ILE A 7 -1.03 -0.97 -0.82
C ILE A 7 -0.73 0.23 -1.71
N ILE A 8 0.41 0.86 -1.48
CA ILE A 8 0.95 1.94 -2.30
C ILE A 8 2.20 1.41 -3.01
N ARG A 9 2.19 1.41 -4.34
CA ARG A 9 3.37 1.02 -5.12
C ARG A 9 4.33 2.20 -5.29
N SER A 10 5.63 1.98 -5.19
CA SER A 10 6.64 3.04 -5.33
C SER A 10 6.79 3.54 -6.76
N ASP A 11 6.57 2.68 -7.75
CA ASP A 11 6.83 2.95 -9.17
C ASP A 11 5.74 3.81 -9.80
N THR A 12 4.48 3.50 -9.54
CA THR A 12 3.32 4.21 -10.09
C THR A 12 2.64 5.12 -9.09
N LYS A 13 3.00 5.04 -7.80
CA LYS A 13 2.27 5.66 -6.69
C LYS A 13 0.78 5.27 -6.64
N SER A 14 0.40 4.18 -7.30
CA SER A 14 -1.00 3.71 -7.32
C SER A 14 -1.38 3.10 -5.98
N ILE A 15 -2.62 3.35 -5.57
CA ILE A 15 -3.20 2.81 -4.33
C ILE A 15 -4.17 1.67 -4.70
N SER A 16 -4.03 0.52 -4.04
CA SER A 16 -4.91 -0.63 -4.26
C SER A 16 -6.29 -0.42 -3.64
N LYS A 17 -7.23 -1.32 -3.97
CA LYS A 17 -8.48 -1.44 -3.21
C LYS A 17 -8.19 -1.88 -1.77
N PRO A 18 -9.05 -1.52 -0.80
CA PRO A 18 -8.99 -2.01 0.57
C PRO A 18 -9.12 -3.53 0.64
N MET A 19 -8.27 -4.18 1.44
CA MET A 19 -8.22 -5.62 1.62
C MET A 19 -7.87 -6.00 3.07
N SER A 20 -7.95 -7.29 3.39
CA SER A 20 -7.51 -7.80 4.70
C SER A 20 -5.98 -7.72 4.85
N ARG A 21 -5.50 -7.81 6.10
CA ARG A 21 -4.06 -7.85 6.39
C ARG A 21 -3.33 -8.98 5.63
N ASN A 22 -3.93 -10.17 5.60
CA ASN A 22 -3.31 -11.33 4.96
C ASN A 22 -3.20 -11.15 3.44
N GLU A 23 -4.26 -10.63 2.81
CA GLU A 23 -4.23 -10.29 1.38
C GLU A 23 -3.17 -9.23 1.09
N ALA A 24 -3.06 -8.20 1.94
CA ALA A 24 -2.06 -7.15 1.76
C ALA A 24 -0.62 -7.68 1.82
N ILE A 25 -0.34 -8.59 2.77
CA ILE A 25 0.98 -9.23 2.90
C ILE A 25 1.30 -10.06 1.65
N LEU A 26 0.35 -10.86 1.16
CA LEU A 26 0.55 -11.67 -0.03
C LEU A 26 0.83 -10.79 -1.26
N LYS A 27 0.06 -9.72 -1.41
CA LYS A 27 0.16 -8.81 -2.55
C LYS A 27 1.49 -8.03 -2.56
N VAL A 28 1.98 -7.57 -1.41
CA VAL A 28 3.31 -6.95 -1.33
C VAL A 28 4.43 -7.94 -1.67
N LYS A 29 4.31 -9.21 -1.26
CA LYS A 29 5.27 -10.25 -1.67
C LYS A 29 5.23 -10.53 -3.17
N GLU A 30 4.09 -10.39 -3.83
CA GLU A 30 4.01 -10.46 -5.30
C GLU A 30 4.75 -9.29 -5.94
N TYR A 31 4.53 -8.07 -5.47
CA TYR A 31 5.23 -6.89 -5.98
C TYR A 31 6.75 -6.96 -5.77
N ASP A 32 7.20 -7.46 -4.62
CA ASP A 32 8.62 -7.66 -4.33
C ASP A 32 9.30 -8.62 -5.33
N LYS A 33 8.60 -9.70 -5.72
CA LYS A 33 9.09 -10.63 -6.77
C LYS A 33 9.24 -9.95 -8.13
N ASP A 34 8.41 -8.95 -8.41
CA ASP A 34 8.46 -8.14 -9.63
C ASP A 34 9.47 -6.97 -9.51
N GLY A 35 10.21 -6.87 -8.40
CA GLY A 35 11.16 -5.79 -8.13
C GLY A 35 10.50 -4.45 -7.77
N ILE A 36 9.22 -4.47 -7.43
CA ILE A 36 8.43 -3.27 -7.10
C ILE A 36 8.38 -3.11 -5.59
N SER A 37 8.94 -2.01 -5.07
CA SER A 37 8.75 -1.65 -3.68
C SER A 37 7.30 -1.22 -3.43
N ALA A 38 6.69 -1.71 -2.36
CA ALA A 38 5.30 -1.41 -2.03
C ALA A 38 5.10 -1.29 -0.51
N TYR A 39 4.16 -0.44 -0.10
CA TYR A 39 3.90 -0.09 1.30
C TYR A 39 2.49 -0.48 1.70
N ILE A 40 2.34 -1.19 2.82
CA ILE A 40 1.04 -1.49 3.42
C ILE A 40 0.70 -0.36 4.40
N VAL A 41 -0.48 0.24 4.24
CA VAL A 41 -1.01 1.26 5.16
C VAL A 41 -2.47 0.95 5.50
N SER A 42 -3.01 1.54 6.57
CA SER A 42 -4.45 1.45 6.85
C SER A 42 -5.26 2.12 5.74
N GLU A 43 -6.53 1.72 5.59
CA GLU A 43 -7.46 2.38 4.66
C GLU A 43 -7.56 3.89 4.91
N ASP A 44 -7.64 4.32 6.17
CA ASP A 44 -7.69 5.74 6.54
C ASP A 44 -6.44 6.50 6.08
N GLU A 45 -5.26 5.90 6.24
CA GLU A 45 -4.00 6.48 5.81
C GLU A 45 -3.93 6.53 4.28
N GLY A 46 -4.38 5.49 3.60
CA GLY A 46 -4.55 5.48 2.14
C GLY A 46 -5.43 6.63 1.64
N ASN A 47 -6.56 6.87 2.31
CA ASN A 47 -7.49 7.96 2.00
C ASN A 47 -6.86 9.34 2.27
N ARG A 48 -6.07 9.48 3.33
CA ARG A 48 -5.31 10.71 3.62
C ARG A 48 -4.29 10.97 2.51
N ILE A 49 -3.61 9.93 2.06
CA ILE A 49 -2.61 9.99 1.00
C ILE A 49 -3.25 10.28 -0.36
N MET A 50 -4.47 9.81 -0.68
CA MET A 50 -5.14 10.25 -1.92
C MET A 50 -5.39 11.76 -1.98
N LYS A 51 -5.48 12.41 -0.82
CA LYS A 51 -5.74 13.86 -0.68
C LYS A 51 -4.46 14.68 -0.49
N SER A 52 -3.29 14.04 -0.51
CA SER A 52 -1.99 14.63 -0.16
C SER A 52 -0.87 13.97 -1.00
N GLU A 53 0.37 14.45 -0.92
CA GLU A 53 1.48 13.70 -1.53
C GLU A 53 1.97 12.56 -0.61
N PHE A 54 2.22 11.38 -1.19
CA PHE A 54 2.93 10.31 -0.51
C PHE A 54 4.45 10.51 -0.62
N ASN A 55 5.07 10.82 0.51
CA ASN A 55 6.53 10.90 0.60
C ASN A 55 7.10 9.51 0.84
N ILE A 56 7.69 8.93 -0.21
CA ILE A 56 8.37 7.63 -0.15
C ILE A 56 9.56 7.76 0.82
N PRO A 57 9.62 6.96 1.90
CA PRO A 57 10.74 7.00 2.84
C PRO A 57 12.07 6.72 2.14
N LYS A 58 13.08 7.55 2.40
CA LYS A 58 14.47 7.28 2.02
C LYS A 58 15.16 6.64 3.22
N TRP A 59 15.57 5.39 3.06
CA TRP A 59 16.36 4.63 4.03
C TRP A 59 17.82 4.60 3.57
#